data_AF-A0A2Z5BMR2-F1
#
_entry.id   AF-A0A2Z5BMR2-F1
#
_cell.length_a   1.000
_cell.length_b   1.000
_cell.length_c   1.000
_cell.angle_alpha   90.00
_cell.angle_beta   90.00
_cell.angle_gamma   90.00
#
_symmetry.space_group_name_H-M   'P 1'
#
loop_
_entity.id
_entity.type
_entity.pdbx_description
1 polymer ?
#
loop_
_entity_poly.entity_id
_entity_poly.type
_entity_poly.pdbx_seq_one_letter_code
_entity_poly.pdbx_strand_id
1 'polypeptide(L)'
;MEALNLCVKHYELAKAKMRREIDSRQERHDRVEAAWRERNARKAPAWRAQLEQAEREYARRTQSVVADRAAVGGAMHPSIVRAQRSVLADSNVARVVELERIIGRLKGDLARLKGGAS
;
A
#
# COMPACT_ATOMS: atom_id res chain seq x y z
N MET A 1 -35.93 -17.47 -1.95
CA MET A 1 -34.78 -18.32 -2.30
C MET A 1 -35.30 -19.74 -2.40
N GLU A 2 -35.70 -20.16 -3.60
CA GLU A 2 -36.12 -21.54 -3.84
C GLU A 2 -34.91 -22.45 -3.62
N ALA A 3 -34.91 -23.17 -2.50
CA ALA A 3 -34.04 -24.30 -2.33
C ALA A 3 -34.53 -25.36 -3.32
N LEU A 4 -33.87 -25.42 -4.48
CA LEU A 4 -34.01 -26.53 -5.42
C LEU A 4 -33.77 -27.81 -4.61
N ASN A 5 -34.84 -28.57 -4.36
CA ASN A 5 -34.77 -29.92 -3.80
C ASN A 5 -34.12 -30.83 -4.85
N LEU A 6 -32.82 -30.66 -5.03
CA LEU A 6 -31.99 -31.50 -5.87
C LEU A 6 -31.97 -32.89 -5.24
N CYS A 7 -32.23 -33.92 -6.03
CA CYS A 7 -31.93 -35.27 -5.57
C CYS A 7 -30.43 -35.40 -5.27
N VAL A 8 -30.06 -36.35 -4.41
CA VAL A 8 -28.68 -36.52 -3.91
C VAL A 8 -27.63 -36.47 -5.03
N LYS A 9 -27.91 -37.15 -6.15
CA LYS A 9 -27.03 -37.15 -7.33
C LYS A 9 -26.83 -35.76 -7.95
N HIS A 10 -27.90 -34.97 -8.06
CA HIS A 10 -27.80 -33.61 -8.59
C HIS A 10 -27.07 -32.67 -7.61
N TYR A 11 -27.25 -32.87 -6.30
CA TYR A 11 -26.52 -32.12 -5.28
C TYR A 11 -25.01 -32.42 -5.32
N GLU A 12 -24.62 -33.69 -5.40
CA GLU A 12 -23.22 -34.11 -5.52
C GLU A 12 -22.56 -33.57 -6.79
N LEU A 13 -23.27 -33.61 -7.92
CA LEU A 13 -22.80 -33.02 -9.18
C LEU A 13 -22.59 -31.50 -9.05
N ALA A 14 -23.53 -30.79 -8.44
CA ALA A 14 -23.42 -29.35 -8.21
C ALA A 14 -22.22 -29.01 -7.31
N LYS A 15 -22.03 -29.77 -6.23
CA LYS A 15 -20.87 -29.62 -5.34
C LYS A 15 -19.55 -29.87 -6.07
N ALA A 16 -19.48 -30.93 -6.88
CA ALA A 16 -18.29 -31.23 -7.68
C ALA A 16 -18.00 -30.13 -8.71
N LYS A 17 -19.03 -29.57 -9.35
CA LYS A 17 -18.91 -28.45 -10.29
C LYS A 17 -18.39 -27.18 -9.59
N MET A 18 -18.96 -26.82 -8.44
CA MET A 18 -18.49 -25.68 -7.65
C MET A 18 -17.03 -25.88 -7.20
N ARG A 19 -16.68 -27.09 -6.75
CA ARG A 19 -15.31 -27.39 -6.34
C ARG A 19 -14.32 -27.21 -7.49
N ARG A 20 -14.62 -27.77 -8.66
CA ARG A 20 -13.80 -27.59 -9.88
C ARG A 20 -13.67 -26.12 -10.28
N GLU A 21 -14.73 -25.34 -10.11
CA GLU A 21 -14.68 -23.91 -10.40
C GLU A 21 -13.77 -23.15 -9.44
N ILE A 22 -13.85 -23.44 -8.14
CA ILE A 22 -12.95 -22.88 -7.12
C ILE A 22 -11.50 -23.29 -7.42
N ASP A 23 -11.24 -24.57 -7.67
CA ASP A 23 -9.91 -25.09 -7.96
C ASP A 23 -9.34 -24.43 -9.23
N SER A 24 -10.13 -24.31 -10.30
CA SER A 24 -9.70 -23.64 -11.54
C SER A 24 -9.42 -22.14 -11.33
N ARG A 25 -10.22 -21.45 -10.51
CA ARG A 25 -9.97 -20.05 -10.14
C ARG A 25 -8.66 -19.92 -9.36
N GLN A 26 -8.42 -20.83 -8.40
CA GLN A 26 -7.19 -20.86 -7.62
C GLN A 26 -5.96 -21.10 -8.51
N GLU A 27 -6.02 -22.10 -9.40
CA GLU A 27 -4.92 -22.37 -10.34
C GLU A 27 -4.63 -21.20 -11.28
N ARG A 28 -5.66 -20.46 -11.72
CA ARG A 28 -5.48 -19.26 -12.54
C ARG A 28 -4.81 -18.17 -11.72
N HIS A 29 -5.27 -17.95 -10.49
CA HIS A 29 -4.68 -16.97 -9.58
C HIS A 29 -3.20 -17.31 -9.31
N ASP A 30 -2.89 -18.56 -9.00
CA ASP A 30 -1.52 -18.99 -8.69
C ASP A 30 -0.59 -18.84 -9.89
N ARG A 31 -1.08 -19.11 -11.11
CA ARG A 31 -0.34 -18.84 -12.36
C ARG A 31 -0.07 -17.36 -12.57
N VAL A 32 -1.07 -16.51 -12.35
CA VAL A 32 -0.92 -15.05 -12.46
C VAL A 32 0.07 -14.52 -11.42
N GLU A 33 -0.01 -15.02 -10.18
CA GLU A 33 0.92 -14.66 -9.10
C GLU A 33 2.35 -15.12 -9.41
N ALA A 34 2.55 -16.36 -9.85
CA ALA A 34 3.86 -16.87 -10.23
C ALA A 34 4.49 -16.02 -11.35
N ALA A 35 3.74 -15.75 -12.42
CA ALA A 35 4.20 -14.92 -13.54
C ALA A 35 4.46 -13.45 -13.12
N TRP A 36 3.69 -12.93 -12.15
CA TRP A 36 3.95 -11.61 -11.59
C TRP A 36 5.25 -11.60 -10.77
N ARG A 37 5.49 -12.61 -9.92
CA ARG A 37 6.70 -12.72 -9.11
C ARG A 37 7.94 -12.85 -9.97
N GLU A 38 7.90 -13.72 -10.99
CA GLU A 38 9.01 -13.91 -11.92
C GLU A 38 9.40 -12.59 -12.61
N ARG A 39 8.43 -11.87 -13.18
CA ARG A 39 8.68 -10.59 -13.86
C ARG A 39 9.24 -9.51 -12.94
N ASN A 40 8.91 -9.55 -11.65
CA ASN A 40 9.25 -8.51 -10.69
C ASN A 40 10.38 -8.90 -9.72
N ALA A 41 10.88 -10.12 -9.75
CA ALA A 41 11.94 -10.60 -8.85
C ALA A 41 13.17 -9.68 -8.89
N ARG A 42 13.58 -9.25 -10.11
CA ARG A 42 14.69 -8.32 -10.32
C ARG A 42 14.49 -6.92 -9.73
N LYS A 43 13.25 -6.51 -9.47
CA LYS A 43 12.92 -5.19 -8.92
C LYS A 43 13.01 -5.15 -7.40
N ALA A 44 13.07 -6.31 -6.73
CA ALA A 44 13.05 -6.40 -5.28
C ALA A 44 14.15 -5.55 -4.60
N PRO A 45 15.42 -5.52 -5.07
CA PRO A 45 16.43 -4.66 -4.47
C PRO A 45 16.09 -3.16 -4.60
N ALA A 46 15.62 -2.73 -5.77
CA ALA A 46 15.24 -1.34 -6.01
C ALA A 46 14.04 -0.93 -5.14
N TRP A 47 13.04 -1.80 -5.00
CA TRP A 47 11.89 -1.56 -4.13
C TRP A 47 12.27 -1.44 -2.65
N ARG A 48 13.24 -2.25 -2.18
CA ARG A 48 13.76 -2.11 -0.81
C ARG A 48 14.46 -0.78 -0.59
N ALA A 49 15.32 -0.35 -1.52
CA ALA A 49 16.00 0.93 -1.43
C ALA A 49 14.99 2.11 -1.46
N GLN A 50 13.97 2.04 -2.33
CA GLN A 50 12.91 3.05 -2.38
C GLN A 50 12.08 3.08 -1.10
N LEU A 51 11.78 1.92 -0.51
CA LEU A 51 11.04 1.81 0.74
C LEU A 51 11.82 2.46 1.88
N GLU A 52 13.10 2.11 2.02
CA GLU A 52 13.98 2.67 3.04
C GLU A 52 14.10 4.20 2.90
N GLN A 53 14.23 4.70 1.67
CA GLN A 53 14.26 6.14 1.40
C GLN A 53 12.94 6.82 1.76
N ALA A 54 11.80 6.23 1.39
CA ALA A 54 10.49 6.77 1.69
C ALA A 54 10.20 6.78 3.19
N GLU A 55 10.58 5.73 3.92
CA GLU A 55 10.44 5.66 5.38
C GLU A 55 11.31 6.69 6.10
N ARG A 56 12.56 6.90 5.64
CA ARG A 56 13.43 7.98 6.14
C ARG A 56 12.83 9.37 5.92
N GLU A 57 12.32 9.63 4.72
CA GLU A 57 11.70 10.92 4.39
C GLU A 57 10.43 11.16 5.20
N TYR A 58 9.60 10.13 5.35
CA TYR A 58 8.40 10.17 6.18
C TYR A 58 8.75 10.49 7.63
N ALA A 59 9.73 9.78 8.21
CA ALA A 59 10.20 10.03 9.56
C ALA A 59 10.71 11.47 9.72
N ARG A 60 11.53 11.97 8.79
CA ARG A 60 12.05 13.35 8.84
C ARG A 60 10.93 14.40 8.81
N ARG A 61 9.87 14.17 8.05
CA ARG A 61 8.75 15.13 7.88
C ARG A 61 7.72 15.09 8.99
N THR A 62 7.60 13.95 9.66
CA THR A 62 6.67 13.74 10.78
C THR A 62 7.34 13.96 12.13
N GLN A 63 8.67 14.03 12.16
CA GLN A 63 9.42 14.43 13.35
C GLN A 63 9.03 15.85 13.76
N SER A 64 8.66 16.00 15.03
CA SER A 64 8.32 17.30 15.61
C SER A 64 9.48 18.27 15.46
N VAL A 65 9.24 19.40 14.80
CA VAL A 65 10.22 20.48 14.68
C VAL A 65 10.33 21.16 16.05
N VAL A 66 11.41 20.88 16.79
CA VAL A 66 11.80 21.73 17.91
C VAL A 66 12.30 23.04 17.30
N ALA A 67 11.38 23.97 17.06
CA ALA A 67 11.72 25.26 16.47
C ALA A 67 12.48 26.08 17.50
N ASP A 68 13.79 26.23 17.30
CA ASP A 68 14.57 27.24 17.99
C ASP A 68 14.04 28.62 17.56
N ARG A 69 13.30 29.25 18.48
CA ARG A 69 12.53 30.47 18.22
C ARG A 69 13.44 31.65 17.85
N ALA A 70 14.72 31.57 18.21
CA ALA A 70 15.74 32.56 17.89
C ALA A 70 16.12 32.58 16.39
N ALA A 71 16.01 31.46 15.67
CA ALA A 71 16.46 31.35 14.28
C ALA A 71 15.41 31.80 13.23
N VAL A 72 14.13 31.91 13.61
CA VAL A 72 13.01 32.15 12.68
C VAL A 72 12.51 33.60 12.71
N GLY A 73 13.08 34.43 13.59
CA GLY A 73 12.53 35.75 13.94
C GLY A 73 13.21 36.94 13.26
N GLY A 74 13.15 37.03 11.93
CA GLY A 74 13.27 38.33 11.26
C GLY A 74 12.00 39.17 11.47
N ALA A 75 12.07 40.49 11.25
CA ALA A 75 10.97 41.46 11.43
C ALA A 75 9.84 41.31 10.38
N MET A 76 9.22 40.13 10.30
CA MET A 76 8.03 39.88 9.48
C MET A 76 6.76 40.06 10.31
N HIS A 77 5.72 40.62 9.68
CA HIS A 77 4.41 40.78 10.33
C HIS A 77 3.80 39.41 10.68
N PRO A 78 3.24 39.20 11.89
CA PRO A 78 2.77 37.89 12.36
C PRO A 78 1.74 37.20 11.45
N SER A 79 0.92 37.95 10.70
CA SER A 79 -0.06 37.37 9.78
C SER A 79 0.58 36.68 8.58
N ILE A 80 1.67 37.24 8.04
CA ILE A 80 2.42 36.67 6.90
C ILE A 80 3.10 35.38 7.34
N VAL A 81 3.71 35.39 8.52
CA VAL A 81 4.32 34.20 9.14
C VAL A 81 3.29 33.09 9.33
N ARG A 82 2.08 33.42 9.81
CA ARG A 82 0.99 32.42 9.97
C ARG A 82 0.53 31.86 8.62
N ALA A 83 0.32 32.71 7.62
CA ALA A 83 -0.12 32.27 6.29
C ALA A 83 0.91 31.37 5.61
N GLN A 84 2.20 31.75 5.63
CA GLN A 84 3.28 30.92 5.08
C GLN A 84 3.40 29.58 5.81
N ARG A 85 3.29 29.59 7.15
CA ARG A 85 3.29 28.34 7.94
C ARG A 85 2.12 27.42 7.56
N SER A 86 0.92 27.97 7.34
CA SER A 86 -0.25 27.18 6.93
C SER A 86 -0.04 26.53 5.57
N VAL A 87 0.40 27.29 4.56
CA VAL A 87 0.62 26.77 3.20
C VAL A 87 1.72 25.69 3.19
N LEU A 88 2.80 25.91 3.95
CA LEU A 88 3.88 24.92 4.10
C LEU A 88 3.40 23.66 4.84
N ALA A 89 2.50 23.82 5.82
CA ALA A 89 1.88 22.69 6.52
C ALA A 89 0.99 21.87 5.58
N ASP A 90 0.13 22.49 4.78
CA ASP A 90 -0.73 21.81 3.82
C ASP A 90 0.09 21.04 2.77
N SER A 91 1.15 21.67 2.25
CA SER A 91 2.11 21.01 1.35
C SER A 91 2.82 19.84 2.00
N ASN A 92 3.17 19.94 3.29
CA ASN A 92 3.80 18.86 4.03
C ASN A 92 2.82 17.71 4.26
N VAL A 93 1.57 17.99 4.64
CA VAL A 93 0.52 16.98 4.80
C VAL A 93 0.32 16.20 3.50
N ALA A 94 0.17 16.90 2.37
CA ALA A 94 0.02 16.26 1.06
C ALA A 94 1.21 15.34 0.72
N ARG A 95 2.44 15.77 1.03
CA ARG A 95 3.67 14.98 0.82
C ARG A 95 3.74 13.76 1.75
N VAL A 96 3.32 13.88 3.01
CA VAL A 96 3.25 12.78 3.96
C VAL A 96 2.27 11.70 3.48
N VAL A 97 1.08 12.09 3.03
CA VAL A 97 0.08 11.16 2.47
C VAL A 97 0.61 10.41 1.24
N GLU A 98 1.34 11.10 0.36
CA GLU A 98 1.97 10.43 -0.79
C GLU A 98 3.04 9.42 -0.36
N LEU A 99 3.85 9.75 0.65
CA LEU A 99 4.84 8.83 1.20
C LEU A 99 4.19 7.59 1.82
N GLU A 100 3.08 7.74 2.55
CA GLU A 100 2.32 6.60 3.09
C GLU A 100 1.83 5.68 1.98
N ARG A 101 1.29 6.24 0.89
CA ARG A 101 0.85 5.48 -0.28
C ARG A 101 2.01 4.72 -0.93
N ILE A 102 3.17 5.36 -1.09
CA ILE A 102 4.38 4.72 -1.63
C ILE A 102 4.84 3.58 -0.74
N ILE A 103 4.95 3.83 0.58
CA ILE A 103 5.38 2.85 1.58
C ILE A 103 4.43 1.64 1.58
N GLY A 104 3.11 1.87 1.61
CA GLY A 104 2.10 0.82 1.60
C GLY A 104 2.18 -0.05 0.36
N ARG A 105 2.27 0.57 -0.83
CA ARG A 105 2.46 -0.15 -2.09
C ARG A 105 3.74 -0.99 -2.09
N LEU A 106 4.88 -0.42 -1.72
CA LEU A 106 6.16 -1.13 -1.72
C LEU A 106 6.19 -2.28 -0.70
N LYS A 107 5.59 -2.10 0.47
CA LYS A 107 5.42 -3.18 1.46
C LYS A 107 4.55 -4.31 0.91
N GLY A 108 3.43 -3.98 0.27
CA GLY A 108 2.55 -4.97 -0.38
C GLY A 108 3.25 -5.72 -1.50
N ASP A 109 3.95 -5.02 -2.39
CA ASP A 109 4.70 -5.63 -3.49
C ASP A 109 5.81 -6.56 -2.99
N LEU A 110 6.53 -6.16 -1.94
CA LEU A 110 7.56 -6.99 -1.30
C LEU A 110 6.97 -8.20 -0.55
N ALA A 111 5.80 -8.08 0.08
CA ALA A 111 5.09 -9.19 0.72
C ALA A 111 4.59 -10.19 -0.32
N ARG A 112 3.96 -9.70 -1.39
CA ARG A 112 3.49 -10.50 -2.54
C ARG A 112 4.62 -11.28 -3.20
N LEU A 113 5.82 -10.68 -3.31
CA LEU A 113 7.02 -11.37 -3.79
C LEU A 113 7.46 -12.52 -2.88
N LYS A 114 7.35 -12.37 -1.55
CA LYS A 114 7.67 -13.42 -0.59
C LYS A 114 6.64 -14.56 -0.55
N GLY A 115 5.52 -14.44 -1.27
CA GLY A 115 4.39 -15.36 -1.16
C GLY A 115 3.56 -15.13 0.10
N GLY A 116 3.82 -14.06 0.85
CA GLY A 116 2.94 -13.60 1.92
C GLY A 116 1.76 -12.90 1.28
N ALA A 117 0.59 -13.52 1.33
CA ALA A 117 -0.66 -12.79 1.18
C ALA A 117 -0.65 -11.66 2.22
N SER A 118 -0.85 -10.42 1.77
CA SER A 118 -1.18 -9.29 2.67
C SER A 118 -2.56 -9.50 3.25
#